data_AF-A0AAD7FPL5-F1
#
_entry.id   AF-A0AAD7FPL5-F1
#
_cell.length_a   1.000
_cell.length_b   1.000
_cell.length_c   1.000
_cell.angle_alpha   90.00
_cell.angle_beta   90.00
_cell.angle_gamma   90.00
#
_symmetry.space_group_name_H-M   'P 1'
#
loop_
_entity.id
_entity.type
_entity.pdbx_description
1 polymer ?
#
loop_
_entity_poly.entity_id
_entity_poly.type
_entity_poly.pdbx_seq_one_letter_code
_entity_poly.pdbx_strand_id
1 'polypeptide(L)'
;MLQLPPPLYRSLVFPNSAFLCGPPGLAAASDAPKPPVKQQKLTRKMRAAAEVQLRKFKDRVYSAERVNESHGFTPISAYFNNPSITAVLDYLLQISSLEKLAATIPRWKYHSRHGASLLALIDDLQCEFAAEFEAARLERNAKNRLRAKSKRVGAWMEEGDEEYMQSDGEQSGDEDAVPQPPPVSVHHPLPPRPEKRALRDTTNVLPHAKRQRQALQGVKDTAKLTDLV
;
A
#
# COMPACT_ATOMS: atom_id res chain seq x y z
N MET A 1 9.78 66.43 34.09
CA MET A 1 10.03 65.06 34.57
C MET A 1 8.81 64.21 34.21
N LEU A 2 8.94 63.27 33.29
CA LEU A 2 7.84 62.44 32.78
C LEU A 2 7.84 61.11 33.52
N GLN A 3 6.80 60.87 34.32
CA GLN A 3 6.65 59.68 35.15
C GLN A 3 5.93 58.60 34.35
N LEU A 4 6.68 57.55 33.97
CA LEU A 4 6.15 56.37 33.29
C LEU A 4 5.40 55.46 34.28
N PRO A 5 4.23 54.91 33.92
CA PRO A 5 3.52 53.95 34.76
C PRO A 5 4.19 52.57 34.74
N PRO A 6 4.11 51.80 35.86
CA PRO A 6 4.72 50.48 35.97
C PRO A 6 3.98 49.40 35.15
N PRO A 7 4.66 48.30 34.75
CA PRO A 7 4.05 47.22 33.99
C PRO A 7 3.12 46.35 34.85
N LEU A 8 1.94 46.05 34.30
CA LEU A 8 0.98 45.10 34.89
C LEU A 8 1.50 43.66 34.70
N TYR A 9 1.98 43.06 35.78
CA TYR A 9 2.28 41.62 35.84
C TYR A 9 0.97 40.82 35.88
N ARG A 10 0.59 40.22 34.76
CA ARG A 10 -0.55 39.30 34.67
C ARG A 10 -0.11 37.89 35.08
N SER A 11 -0.24 37.59 36.38
CA SER A 11 -0.13 36.24 36.94
C SER A 11 -1.21 35.34 36.34
N LEU A 12 -0.80 34.34 35.56
CA LEU A 12 -1.67 33.24 35.13
C LEU A 12 -1.51 32.09 36.13
N VAL A 13 -2.44 32.06 37.09
CA VAL A 13 -2.69 30.96 38.00
C VAL A 13 -3.23 29.78 37.18
N PHE A 14 -2.55 28.64 37.22
CA PHE A 14 -3.05 27.38 36.69
C PHE A 14 -4.11 26.81 37.65
N PRO A 15 -5.33 26.50 37.21
CA PRO A 15 -6.26 25.73 38.02
C PRO A 15 -5.85 24.25 37.99
N ASN A 16 -5.34 23.82 39.14
CA ASN A 16 -5.17 22.43 39.53
C ASN A 16 -6.56 21.77 39.62
N SER A 17 -6.88 20.88 38.68
CA SER A 17 -8.11 20.07 38.69
C SER A 17 -7.75 18.63 39.03
N ALA A 18 -7.80 18.32 40.32
CA ALA A 18 -7.68 16.99 40.88
C ALA A 18 -9.03 16.59 41.46
N PHE A 19 -9.85 15.86 40.70
CA PHE A 19 -11.09 15.17 41.10
C PHE A 19 -11.49 14.32 39.86
N LEU A 20 -11.78 13.02 39.85
CA LEU A 20 -12.23 12.05 40.84
C LEU A 20 -11.86 10.65 40.36
N CYS A 21 -11.52 9.80 41.32
CA CYS A 21 -11.49 8.34 41.20
C CYS A 21 -12.94 7.84 41.07
N GLY A 22 -13.25 7.03 40.05
CA GLY A 22 -14.52 6.32 39.85
C GLY A 22 -14.28 4.83 39.54
N PRO A 23 -15.20 3.93 39.94
CA PRO A 23 -14.96 2.48 40.08
C PRO A 23 -14.95 1.70 38.76
N PRO A 24 -14.42 0.45 38.75
CA PRO A 24 -14.20 -0.33 37.55
C PRO A 24 -15.50 -0.99 37.07
N GLY A 25 -16.16 -0.36 36.11
CA GLY A 25 -17.31 -0.91 35.39
C GLY A 25 -16.86 -1.74 34.18
N LEU A 26 -16.96 -3.06 34.32
CA LEU A 26 -16.88 -4.06 33.26
C LEU A 26 -17.89 -3.75 32.13
N ALA A 27 -17.43 -3.20 30.99
CA ALA A 27 -18.02 -3.37 29.66
C ALA A 27 -17.30 -2.48 28.63
N ALA A 28 -16.02 -2.74 28.36
CA ALA A 28 -15.44 -2.33 27.08
C ALA A 28 -15.38 -3.60 26.23
N ALA A 29 -16.33 -3.69 25.29
CA ALA A 29 -16.22 -4.60 24.17
C ALA A 29 -14.78 -4.51 23.65
N SER A 30 -14.12 -5.66 23.60
CA SER A 30 -12.83 -5.85 22.96
C SER A 30 -12.97 -5.48 21.48
N ASP A 31 -12.88 -4.20 21.18
CA ASP A 31 -12.59 -3.67 19.85
C ASP A 31 -11.10 -3.95 19.60
N ALA A 32 -10.80 -5.25 19.48
CA ALA A 32 -9.49 -5.72 19.11
C ALA A 32 -9.19 -5.08 17.75
N PRO A 33 -8.10 -4.31 17.61
CA PRO A 33 -7.79 -3.62 16.38
C PRO A 33 -7.68 -4.66 15.27
N LYS A 34 -8.68 -4.63 14.38
CA LYS A 34 -8.71 -5.40 13.15
C LYS A 34 -7.34 -5.22 12.48
N PRO A 35 -6.66 -6.31 12.08
CA PRO A 35 -5.31 -6.20 11.54
C PRO A 35 -5.31 -5.15 10.43
N PRO A 36 -4.35 -4.20 10.41
CA PRO A 36 -4.37 -3.08 9.49
C PRO A 36 -4.52 -3.65 8.08
N VAL A 37 -5.62 -3.27 7.43
CA VAL A 37 -5.85 -3.50 6.00
C VAL A 37 -4.52 -3.18 5.33
N LYS A 38 -3.92 -4.16 4.63
CA LYS A 38 -2.57 -4.05 4.06
C LYS A 38 -2.45 -2.69 3.38
N GLN A 39 -1.85 -1.73 4.08
CA GLN A 39 -1.89 -0.35 3.63
C GLN A 39 -1.11 -0.30 2.33
N GLN A 40 -1.75 0.26 1.31
CA GLN A 40 -1.16 0.38 0.00
C GLN A 40 0.12 1.20 0.17
N LYS A 41 1.27 0.61 -0.16
CA LYS A 41 2.57 1.29 -0.04
C LYS A 41 2.90 1.92 -1.39
N LEU A 42 3.42 3.14 -1.35
CA LEU A 42 3.96 3.78 -2.54
C LEU A 42 5.07 2.92 -3.15
N THR A 43 5.05 2.77 -4.47
CA THR A 43 6.17 2.14 -5.18
C THR A 43 7.37 3.08 -5.18
N ARG A 44 8.58 2.55 -5.44
CA ARG A 44 9.80 3.36 -5.52
C ARG A 44 9.69 4.49 -6.57
N LYS A 45 9.01 4.23 -7.69
CA LYS A 45 8.79 5.23 -8.75
C LYS A 45 7.86 6.36 -8.30
N MET A 46 6.72 6.00 -7.72
CA MET A 46 5.75 6.98 -7.18
C MET A 46 6.38 7.83 -6.09
N ARG A 47 7.14 7.21 -5.19
CA ARG A 47 7.85 7.92 -4.11
C ARG A 47 8.85 8.93 -4.66
N ALA A 48 9.63 8.57 -5.67
CA ALA A 48 10.57 9.49 -6.31
C ALA A 48 9.86 10.66 -7.02
N ALA A 49 8.73 10.39 -7.69
CA ALA A 49 7.94 11.42 -8.35
C ALA A 49 7.34 12.42 -7.33
N ALA A 50 6.73 11.93 -6.25
CA ALA A 50 6.23 12.76 -5.17
C ALA A 50 7.35 13.56 -4.49
N GLU A 51 8.53 12.95 -4.29
CA GLU A 51 9.68 13.64 -3.71
C GLU A 51 10.11 14.85 -4.56
N VAL A 52 10.13 14.71 -5.89
CA VAL A 52 10.43 15.82 -6.80
C VAL A 52 9.39 16.94 -6.64
N GLN A 53 8.11 16.63 -6.55
CA GLN A 53 7.05 17.64 -6.36
C GLN A 53 7.16 18.34 -5.00
N LEU A 54 7.45 17.60 -3.92
CA LEU A 54 7.67 18.17 -2.59
C LEU A 54 8.93 19.05 -2.52
N ARG A 55 9.98 18.70 -3.28
CA ARG A 55 11.17 19.55 -3.43
C ARG A 55 10.86 20.84 -4.21
N LYS A 56 10.06 20.77 -5.28
CA LYS A 56 9.57 21.98 -5.97
C LYS A 56 8.72 22.85 -5.04
N PHE A 57 7.87 22.22 -4.21
CA PHE A 57 7.09 22.93 -3.20
C PHE A 57 7.99 23.66 -2.19
N LYS A 58 9.05 23.02 -1.70
CA LYS A 58 10.07 23.66 -0.85
C LYS A 58 10.63 24.92 -1.50
N ASP A 59 10.99 24.86 -2.78
CA ASP A 59 11.56 26.02 -3.49
C ASP A 59 10.55 27.16 -3.65
N ARG A 60 9.26 26.83 -3.80
CA ARG A 60 8.15 27.81 -3.78
C ARG A 60 8.00 28.47 -2.41
N VAL A 61 8.00 27.70 -1.33
CA VAL A 61 7.93 28.24 0.04
C VAL A 61 9.13 29.15 0.32
N TYR A 62 10.34 28.73 -0.08
CA TYR A 62 11.54 29.55 0.03
C TYR A 62 11.40 30.88 -0.73
N SER A 63 10.94 30.83 -1.97
CA SER A 63 10.77 32.02 -2.81
C SER A 63 9.73 32.98 -2.24
N ALA A 64 8.64 32.45 -1.67
CA ALA A 64 7.57 33.24 -1.07
C ALA A 64 7.96 33.89 0.26
N GLU A 65 8.73 33.19 1.10
CA GLU A 65 9.03 33.64 2.47
C GLU A 65 10.35 34.40 2.58
N ARG A 66 11.32 34.16 1.69
CA ARG A 66 12.62 34.85 1.72
C ARG A 66 12.48 36.38 1.66
N VAL A 67 11.49 36.90 0.95
CA VAL A 67 11.28 38.35 0.82
C VAL A 67 10.76 38.97 2.14
N ASN A 68 10.12 38.17 2.97
CA ASN A 68 9.51 38.62 4.24
C ASN A 68 10.45 38.49 5.44
N GLU A 69 11.58 37.77 5.32
CA GLU A 69 12.52 37.58 6.42
C GLU A 69 13.40 38.82 6.61
N SER A 70 13.11 39.59 7.64
CA SER A 70 13.84 40.79 8.05
C SER A 70 15.17 40.48 8.75
N HIS A 71 15.41 39.22 9.10
CA HIS A 71 16.50 38.77 9.97
C HIS A 71 17.43 37.78 9.26
N GLY A 72 18.46 38.30 8.59
CA GLY A 72 19.62 37.51 8.17
C GLY A 72 19.36 36.45 7.10
N PHE A 73 20.44 35.76 6.71
CA PHE A 73 20.39 34.69 5.72
C PHE A 73 19.92 33.38 6.35
N THR A 74 18.67 32.98 6.09
CA THR A 74 18.16 31.65 6.43
C THR A 74 18.46 30.65 5.30
N PRO A 75 19.08 29.49 5.57
CA PRO A 75 19.32 28.50 4.53
C PRO A 75 18.01 27.87 4.02
N ILE A 76 17.98 27.53 2.72
CA ILE A 76 16.80 26.95 2.05
C ILE A 76 16.28 25.69 2.77
N SER A 77 17.18 24.90 3.37
CA SER A 77 16.83 23.69 4.12
C SER A 77 15.97 23.95 5.37
N ALA A 78 15.97 25.16 5.91
CA ALA A 78 15.15 25.52 7.07
C ALA A 78 13.67 25.78 6.71
N TYR A 79 13.37 26.05 5.43
CA TYR A 79 12.00 26.35 4.99
C TYR A 79 11.14 25.08 4.89
N PHE A 80 11.71 24.01 4.36
CA PHE A 80 11.12 22.68 4.37
C PHE A 80 12.25 21.65 4.38
N ASN A 81 12.47 21.01 5.52
CA ASN A 81 13.62 20.14 5.73
C ASN A 81 13.38 18.73 5.15
N ASN A 82 14.47 18.03 4.82
CA ASN A 82 14.38 16.68 4.25
C ASN A 82 13.62 15.68 5.15
N PRO A 83 13.78 15.69 6.49
CA PRO A 83 12.98 14.84 7.37
C PRO A 83 11.47 15.07 7.24
N SER A 84 11.02 16.32 7.06
CA SER A 84 9.59 16.61 6.83
C SER A 84 9.12 16.07 5.49
N ILE A 85 9.94 16.19 4.44
CA ILE A 85 9.64 15.58 3.13
C ILE A 85 9.48 14.06 3.28
N THR A 86 10.43 13.40 3.96
CA THR A 86 10.38 11.94 4.19
C THR A 86 9.13 11.55 4.98
N ALA A 87 8.80 12.28 6.04
CA ALA A 87 7.60 12.03 6.84
C ALA A 87 6.32 12.17 5.99
N VAL A 88 6.20 13.24 5.20
CA VAL A 88 5.06 13.42 4.29
C VAL A 88 4.98 12.27 3.28
N LEU A 89 6.10 11.80 2.74
CA LEU A 89 6.12 10.66 1.80
C LEU A 89 5.70 9.33 2.46
N ASP A 90 6.10 9.08 3.71
CA ASP A 90 5.74 7.86 4.43
C ASP A 90 4.26 7.81 4.80
N TYR A 91 3.68 8.95 5.12
CA TYR A 91 2.27 9.09 5.49
C TYR A 91 1.39 9.65 4.37
N LEU A 92 1.90 9.73 3.14
CA LEU A 92 1.27 10.46 2.04
C LEU A 92 -0.18 10.03 1.79
N LEU A 93 -0.45 8.73 1.80
CA LEU A 93 -1.79 8.16 1.55
C LEU A 93 -2.72 8.21 2.77
N GLN A 94 -2.24 8.66 3.93
CA GLN A 94 -3.01 8.73 5.18
C GLN A 94 -3.41 10.16 5.55
N ILE A 95 -2.65 11.14 5.06
CA ILE A 95 -2.90 12.57 5.26
C ILE A 95 -4.15 12.95 4.47
N SER A 96 -5.22 13.30 5.16
CA SER A 96 -6.53 13.64 4.55
C SER A 96 -7.09 14.95 5.09
N SER A 97 -6.32 15.66 5.91
CA SER A 97 -6.74 16.90 6.57
C SER A 97 -5.53 17.69 7.04
N LEU A 98 -5.73 18.98 7.30
CA LEU A 98 -4.71 19.87 7.85
C LEU A 98 -4.22 19.40 9.23
N GLU A 99 -5.11 18.85 10.06
CA GLU A 99 -4.75 18.35 11.39
C GLU A 99 -3.79 17.16 11.30
N LYS A 100 -4.05 16.21 10.39
CA LYS A 100 -3.14 15.09 10.14
C LYS A 100 -1.82 15.54 9.54
N LEU A 101 -1.85 16.52 8.66
CA LEU A 101 -0.63 17.13 8.11
C LEU A 101 0.20 17.78 9.22
N ALA A 102 -0.42 18.54 10.11
CA ALA A 102 0.23 19.14 11.27
C ALA A 102 0.81 18.09 12.22
N ALA A 103 0.08 17.00 12.47
CA ALA A 103 0.56 15.87 13.27
C ALA A 103 1.76 15.15 12.63
N THR A 104 1.83 15.11 11.29
CA THR A 104 2.92 14.45 10.56
C THR A 104 4.22 15.26 10.61
N ILE A 105 4.12 16.60 10.57
CA ILE A 105 5.26 17.51 10.56
C ILE A 105 5.09 18.64 11.60
N PRO A 106 5.08 18.34 12.91
CA PRO A 106 4.63 19.27 13.95
C PRO A 106 5.56 20.48 14.16
N ARG A 107 6.82 20.38 13.77
CA ARG A 107 7.83 21.44 13.94
C ARG A 107 7.91 22.41 12.77
N TRP A 108 7.07 22.25 11.74
CA TRP A 108 7.14 23.09 10.56
C TRP A 108 6.47 24.46 10.79
N LYS A 109 7.28 25.52 10.88
CA LYS A 109 6.81 26.86 11.27
C LYS A 109 5.85 27.54 10.27
N TYR A 110 5.74 27.02 9.05
CA TYR A 110 5.00 27.64 7.96
C TYR A 110 3.59 27.05 7.74
N HIS A 111 3.11 26.20 8.66
CA HIS A 111 1.78 25.57 8.60
C HIS A 111 0.64 26.55 8.34
N SER A 112 0.62 27.69 9.03
CA SER A 112 -0.47 28.65 8.95
C SER A 112 -0.60 29.32 7.57
N ARG A 113 0.51 29.48 6.84
CA ARG A 113 0.54 30.16 5.53
C ARG A 113 0.52 29.18 4.36
N HIS A 114 1.24 28.07 4.48
CA HIS A 114 1.51 27.15 3.37
C HIS A 114 0.89 25.76 3.57
N GLY A 115 0.27 25.49 4.73
CA GLY A 115 -0.33 24.19 5.05
C GLY A 115 -1.46 23.80 4.08
N ALA A 116 -2.34 24.75 3.71
CA ALA A 116 -3.40 24.51 2.74
C ALA A 116 -2.85 24.18 1.34
N SER A 117 -1.81 24.88 0.89
CA SER A 117 -1.17 24.60 -0.39
C SER A 117 -0.43 23.26 -0.40
N LEU A 118 0.20 22.88 0.72
CA LEU A 118 0.83 21.58 0.87
C LEU A 118 -0.23 20.45 0.87
N LEU A 119 -1.36 20.64 1.54
CA LEU A 119 -2.44 19.66 1.54
C LEU A 119 -3.02 19.48 0.13
N ALA A 120 -3.28 20.56 -0.59
CA ALA A 120 -3.75 20.49 -1.98
C ALA A 120 -2.77 19.71 -2.88
N LEU A 121 -1.46 19.95 -2.73
CA LEU A 121 -0.44 19.18 -3.46
C LEU A 121 -0.48 17.68 -3.09
N ILE A 122 -0.70 17.36 -1.81
CA ILE A 122 -0.84 15.98 -1.36
C ILE A 122 -2.08 15.33 -1.97
N ASP A 123 -3.21 16.05 -2.01
CA ASP A 123 -4.46 15.56 -2.60
C ASP A 123 -4.31 15.31 -4.11
N ASP A 124 -3.62 16.20 -4.83
CA ASP A 124 -3.29 16.01 -6.26
C ASP A 124 -2.45 14.74 -6.47
N LEU A 125 -1.39 14.55 -5.67
CA LEU A 125 -0.54 13.36 -5.72
C LEU A 125 -1.34 12.08 -5.39
N GLN A 126 -2.24 12.13 -4.42
CA GLN A 126 -3.11 11.00 -4.08
C GLN A 126 -4.04 10.64 -5.23
N CYS A 127 -4.61 11.64 -5.91
CA CYS A 127 -5.44 11.44 -7.09
C CYS A 127 -4.66 10.77 -8.24
N GLU A 128 -3.44 11.26 -8.54
CA GLU A 128 -2.56 10.65 -9.54
C GLU A 128 -2.25 9.18 -9.20
N PHE A 129 -1.94 8.91 -7.93
CA PHE A 129 -1.60 7.57 -7.46
C PHE A 129 -2.80 6.62 -7.44
N ALA A 130 -4.00 7.11 -7.15
CA ALA A 130 -5.22 6.31 -7.22
C ALA A 130 -5.44 5.76 -8.64
N ALA A 131 -5.18 6.57 -9.68
CA ALA A 131 -5.26 6.13 -11.07
C ALA A 131 -4.23 5.04 -11.39
N GLU A 132 -2.98 5.19 -10.96
CA GLU A 132 -1.93 4.18 -11.15
C GLU A 132 -2.27 2.86 -10.43
N PHE A 133 -2.81 2.95 -9.21
CA PHE A 133 -3.20 1.80 -8.42
C PHE A 133 -4.35 1.02 -9.04
N GLU A 134 -5.36 1.71 -9.57
CA GLU A 134 -6.47 1.08 -10.28
C GLU A 134 -6.00 0.42 -11.57
N ALA A 135 -5.15 1.08 -12.36
CA ALA A 135 -4.57 0.49 -13.56
C ALA A 135 -3.78 -0.79 -13.25
N ALA A 136 -2.94 -0.77 -12.21
CA ALA A 136 -2.19 -1.95 -11.77
C ALA A 136 -3.11 -3.08 -11.27
N ARG A 137 -4.21 -2.74 -10.58
CA ARG A 137 -5.22 -3.71 -10.13
C ARG A 137 -5.89 -4.40 -11.32
N LEU A 138 -6.33 -3.63 -12.32
CA LEU A 138 -6.95 -4.14 -13.54
C LEU A 138 -5.99 -5.06 -14.32
N GLU A 139 -4.73 -4.65 -14.48
CA GLU A 139 -3.72 -5.46 -15.15
C GLU A 139 -3.48 -6.80 -14.43
N ARG A 140 -3.37 -6.77 -13.10
CA ARG A 140 -3.23 -8.00 -12.28
C ARG A 140 -4.45 -8.91 -12.44
N ASN A 141 -5.66 -8.36 -12.41
CA ASN A 141 -6.89 -9.14 -12.58
C ASN A 141 -6.97 -9.77 -13.97
N ALA A 142 -6.60 -9.05 -15.03
CA ALA A 142 -6.54 -9.58 -16.39
C ALA A 142 -5.52 -10.73 -16.50
N LYS A 143 -4.31 -10.56 -15.95
CA LYS A 143 -3.27 -11.61 -15.92
C LYS A 143 -3.74 -12.85 -15.14
N ASN A 144 -4.40 -12.66 -14.01
CA ASN A 144 -4.93 -13.77 -13.21
C ASN A 144 -6.04 -14.53 -13.96
N ARG A 145 -6.91 -13.81 -14.67
CA ARG A 145 -7.97 -14.42 -15.50
C ARG A 145 -7.38 -15.26 -16.64
N LEU A 146 -6.34 -14.76 -17.32
CA LEU A 146 -5.63 -15.52 -18.35
C LEU A 146 -4.98 -16.78 -17.80
N ARG A 147 -4.26 -16.68 -16.67
CA ARG A 147 -3.64 -17.84 -16.00
C ARG A 147 -4.67 -18.89 -15.57
N ALA A 148 -5.82 -18.46 -15.05
CA ALA A 148 -6.90 -19.37 -14.66
C ALA A 148 -7.51 -20.09 -15.88
N LYS A 149 -7.63 -19.41 -17.03
CA LYS A 149 -8.11 -20.00 -18.28
C LYS A 149 -7.12 -21.03 -18.83
N SER A 150 -5.83 -20.71 -18.87
CA SER A 150 -4.79 -21.65 -19.33
C SER A 150 -4.66 -22.88 -18.44
N LYS A 151 -4.79 -22.75 -17.11
CA LYS A 151 -4.78 -23.90 -16.19
C LYS A 151 -5.97 -24.83 -16.40
N ARG A 152 -7.16 -24.30 -16.72
CA ARG A 152 -8.29 -25.16 -17.07
C ARG A 152 -8.02 -25.91 -18.36
N VAL A 153 -7.56 -25.26 -19.42
CA VAL A 153 -7.30 -25.93 -20.71
C VAL A 153 -6.24 -27.04 -20.58
N GLY A 154 -5.19 -26.85 -19.77
CA GLY A 154 -4.21 -27.91 -19.50
C GLY A 154 -4.77 -29.09 -18.70
N ALA A 155 -5.66 -28.83 -17.73
CA ALA A 155 -6.25 -29.89 -16.90
C ALA A 155 -7.23 -30.80 -17.65
N TRP A 156 -7.75 -30.39 -18.82
CA TRP A 156 -8.59 -31.24 -19.69
C TRP A 156 -7.79 -31.99 -20.77
N MET A 157 -6.49 -31.72 -20.91
CA MET A 157 -5.62 -32.37 -21.91
C MET A 157 -4.67 -33.41 -21.33
N GLU A 158 -4.58 -33.52 -20.00
CA GLU A 158 -3.65 -34.44 -19.30
C GLU A 158 -4.34 -35.72 -18.80
N GLU A 159 -5.60 -35.97 -19.19
CA GLU A 159 -6.43 -37.08 -18.71
C GLU A 159 -6.99 -37.90 -19.88
N GLY A 160 -6.14 -38.28 -20.85
CA GLY A 160 -6.60 -38.97 -22.05
C GLY A 160 -5.58 -39.78 -22.84
N ASP A 161 -4.53 -40.34 -22.22
CA ASP A 161 -3.61 -41.21 -22.97
C ASP A 161 -2.98 -42.38 -22.20
N GLU A 162 -3.53 -42.81 -21.05
CA GLU A 162 -3.13 -44.08 -20.43
C GLU A 162 -4.37 -44.81 -19.88
N GLU A 163 -4.52 -46.08 -20.28
CA GLU A 163 -5.57 -47.05 -19.94
C GLU A 163 -6.92 -46.95 -20.68
N TYR A 164 -7.03 -47.61 -21.84
CA TYR A 164 -8.17 -48.48 -22.15
C TYR A 164 -7.83 -49.46 -23.30
N MET A 165 -6.99 -50.44 -23.00
CA MET A 165 -6.88 -51.69 -23.76
C MET A 165 -7.39 -52.80 -22.84
N GLN A 166 -8.70 -52.98 -22.74
CA GLN A 166 -9.30 -54.27 -22.42
C GLN A 166 -10.83 -54.30 -22.54
N SER A 167 -11.26 -55.35 -23.24
CA SER A 167 -12.55 -56.04 -23.18
C SER A 167 -13.62 -55.64 -24.19
N ASP A 168 -13.67 -56.46 -25.24
CA ASP A 168 -14.86 -56.85 -25.99
C ASP A 168 -16.04 -57.18 -25.07
N GLY A 169 -17.25 -56.85 -25.54
CA GLY A 169 -18.51 -57.18 -24.89
C GLY A 169 -19.69 -56.69 -25.73
N GLU A 170 -20.07 -57.46 -26.74
CA GLU A 170 -21.35 -57.34 -27.43
C GLU A 170 -22.52 -57.50 -26.44
N GLN A 171 -23.51 -56.60 -26.44
CA GLN A 171 -24.91 -57.05 -26.44
C GLN A 171 -25.91 -55.95 -26.84
N SER A 172 -26.77 -56.36 -27.77
CA SER A 172 -27.94 -55.71 -28.35
C SER A 172 -29.03 -55.33 -27.33
N GLY A 173 -29.85 -54.33 -27.67
CA GLY A 173 -31.17 -54.11 -27.05
C GLY A 173 -31.77 -52.73 -27.31
N ASP A 174 -32.57 -52.62 -28.37
CA ASP A 174 -33.65 -51.63 -28.52
C ASP A 174 -34.57 -51.64 -27.29
N GLU A 175 -35.01 -50.47 -26.81
CA GLU A 175 -36.43 -50.22 -26.47
C GLU A 175 -36.71 -48.74 -26.10
N ASP A 176 -37.68 -48.18 -26.82
CA ASP A 176 -38.39 -46.92 -26.57
C ASP A 176 -39.08 -46.89 -25.21
N ALA A 177 -38.85 -45.85 -24.38
CA ALA A 177 -39.78 -45.45 -23.32
C ALA A 177 -39.59 -43.99 -22.86
N VAL A 178 -40.60 -43.18 -23.19
CA VAL A 178 -41.12 -41.90 -22.66
C VAL A 178 -40.55 -41.37 -21.31
N PRO A 179 -40.31 -40.05 -21.17
CA PRO A 179 -39.77 -39.44 -19.96
C PRO A 179 -40.84 -39.21 -18.87
N GLN A 180 -40.63 -39.76 -17.67
CA GLN A 180 -41.30 -39.35 -16.44
C GLN A 180 -40.48 -38.27 -15.70
N PRO A 181 -41.11 -37.18 -15.19
CA PRO A 181 -40.42 -36.22 -14.32
C PRO A 181 -40.33 -36.74 -12.87
N PRO A 182 -39.17 -36.60 -12.18
CA PRO A 182 -39.06 -36.97 -10.78
C PRO A 182 -39.71 -35.93 -9.84
N PRO A 183 -40.30 -36.38 -8.72
CA PRO A 183 -40.94 -35.52 -7.74
C PRO A 183 -39.94 -34.76 -6.85
N VAL A 184 -40.44 -33.64 -6.31
CA VAL A 184 -39.80 -32.67 -5.42
C VAL A 184 -39.03 -33.34 -4.28
N SER A 185 -37.72 -33.14 -4.22
CA SER A 185 -36.87 -33.64 -3.13
C SER A 185 -36.76 -32.64 -1.98
N VAL A 186 -37.08 -33.19 -0.81
CA VAL A 186 -36.99 -32.64 0.54
C VAL A 186 -35.55 -32.25 0.88
N HIS A 187 -35.39 -31.13 1.59
CA HIS A 187 -34.16 -30.61 2.18
C HIS A 187 -33.29 -31.71 2.84
N HIS A 188 -32.19 -32.08 2.18
CA HIS A 188 -31.10 -32.84 2.79
C HIS A 188 -30.07 -31.86 3.39
N PRO A 189 -29.64 -32.03 4.65
CA PRO A 189 -28.52 -31.27 5.21
C PRO A 189 -27.21 -31.67 4.52
N LEU A 190 -26.46 -30.67 4.06
CA LEU A 190 -25.18 -30.83 3.37
C LEU A 190 -24.15 -31.58 4.25
N PRO A 191 -23.38 -32.53 3.69
CA PRO A 191 -22.30 -33.17 4.42
C PRO A 191 -21.14 -32.20 4.71
N PRO A 192 -20.36 -32.44 5.78
CA PRO A 192 -19.24 -31.59 6.16
C PRO A 192 -18.16 -31.56 5.08
N ARG A 193 -17.71 -30.35 4.78
CA ARG A 193 -16.72 -30.01 3.75
C ARG A 193 -15.36 -30.64 4.09
N PRO A 194 -14.72 -31.41 3.18
CA PRO A 194 -13.41 -31.98 3.45
C PRO A 194 -12.34 -30.88 3.58
N GLU A 195 -11.52 -31.00 4.61
CA GLU A 195 -10.39 -30.10 4.87
C GLU A 195 -9.37 -30.16 3.73
N LYS A 196 -9.07 -29.00 3.16
CA LYS A 196 -8.05 -28.86 2.13
C LYS A 196 -6.67 -29.04 2.76
N ARG A 197 -6.12 -30.26 2.71
CA ARG A 197 -4.68 -30.48 2.87
C ARG A 197 -3.95 -29.75 1.75
N ALA A 198 -3.25 -28.68 2.11
CA ALA A 198 -2.37 -27.97 1.19
C ALA A 198 -1.21 -28.90 0.78
N LEU A 199 -1.22 -29.34 -0.48
CA LEU A 199 -0.05 -29.92 -1.12
C LEU A 199 1.09 -28.91 -1.03
N ARG A 200 2.19 -29.32 -0.39
CA ARG A 200 3.43 -28.54 -0.35
C ARG A 200 4.07 -28.62 -1.75
N ASP A 201 4.03 -27.51 -2.49
CA ASP A 201 4.79 -27.32 -3.72
C ASP A 201 6.29 -27.44 -3.43
N THR A 202 6.92 -28.54 -3.86
CA THR A 202 8.37 -28.79 -3.75
C THR A 202 9.14 -28.41 -5.04
N THR A 203 8.49 -27.76 -6.00
CA THR A 203 9.01 -27.53 -7.36
C THR A 203 9.97 -26.34 -7.52
N ASN A 204 10.50 -25.77 -6.43
CA ASN A 204 11.43 -24.63 -6.49
C ASN A 204 12.83 -24.91 -5.94
N VAL A 205 13.33 -26.14 -6.11
CA VAL A 205 14.76 -26.44 -5.89
C VAL A 205 15.49 -26.30 -7.24
N LEU A 206 15.85 -25.07 -7.58
CA LEU A 206 16.81 -24.81 -8.67
C LEU A 206 18.20 -25.31 -8.24
N PRO A 207 18.86 -26.19 -9.02
CA PRO A 207 20.18 -26.69 -8.67
C PRO A 207 21.22 -25.56 -8.64
N HIS A 208 21.98 -25.52 -7.54
CA HIS A 208 22.94 -24.48 -7.16
C HIS A 208 24.04 -24.20 -8.22
N ALA A 209 24.22 -25.10 -9.19
CA ALA A 209 25.27 -25.06 -10.21
C ALA A 209 25.10 -23.94 -11.26
N LYS A 210 23.90 -23.39 -11.46
CA LYS A 210 23.68 -22.32 -12.47
C LYS A 210 23.89 -20.89 -11.96
N ARG A 211 24.05 -20.67 -10.65
CA ARG A 211 24.22 -19.31 -10.08
C ARG A 211 25.62 -18.73 -10.29
N GLN A 212 26.65 -19.58 -10.41
CA GLN A 212 28.03 -19.11 -10.52
C GLN A 212 28.41 -18.62 -11.94
N ARG A 213 27.77 -19.11 -13.01
CA ARG A 213 28.14 -18.70 -14.37
C ARG A 213 27.66 -17.29 -14.76
N GLN A 214 26.56 -16.79 -14.18
CA GLN A 214 26.09 -15.44 -14.49
C GLN A 214 26.87 -14.34 -13.78
N ALA A 215 27.56 -14.64 -12.67
CA ALA A 215 28.37 -13.64 -11.96
C ALA A 215 29.68 -13.27 -12.70
N LEU A 216 30.20 -14.18 -13.54
CA LEU A 216 31.47 -13.96 -14.24
C LEU A 216 31.34 -13.28 -15.62
N GLN A 217 30.14 -13.22 -16.20
CA GLN A 217 29.94 -12.58 -17.50
C GLN A 217 29.81 -11.04 -17.37
N GLY A 218 29.33 -10.52 -16.24
CA GLY A 218 29.10 -9.08 -16.04
C GLY A 218 30.33 -8.24 -15.69
N VAL A 219 31.50 -8.86 -15.45
CA VAL A 219 32.74 -8.13 -15.08
C VAL A 219 33.59 -7.77 -16.31
N LYS A 220 33.39 -8.43 -17.45
CA LYS A 220 34.21 -8.19 -18.66
C LYS A 220 33.84 -6.94 -19.45
N ASP A 221 32.65 -6.39 -19.25
CA ASP A 221 32.18 -5.23 -20.02
C ASP A 221 32.55 -3.88 -19.38
N THR A 222 32.91 -3.85 -18.09
CA THR A 222 33.32 -2.59 -17.42
C THR A 222 34.81 -2.28 -17.55
N ALA A 223 35.63 -3.25 -17.99
CA ALA A 223 37.08 -3.05 -18.11
C ALA A 223 37.51 -2.41 -19.45
N LYS A 224 36.60 -2.24 -20.42
CA LYS A 224 36.92 -1.63 -21.73
C LYS A 224 36.63 -0.12 -21.82
N LEU A 225 36.16 0.51 -20.75
CA LEU A 225 35.76 1.93 -20.79
C LEU A 225 36.78 2.89 -20.15
N THR A 226 37.92 2.41 -19.66
CA THR A 226 38.92 3.24 -18.95
C THR A 226 40.21 3.52 -19.73
N ASP A 227 40.34 3.08 -20.99
CA ASP A 227 41.54 3.30 -21.84
C ASP A 227 41.36 4.42 -22.89
N LEU A 228 40.47 5.37 -22.64
CA LEU A 228 40.25 6.53 -23.51
C LEU A 228 40.27 7.83 -22.68
N VAL A 229 41.45 8.14 -22.10
CA VAL A 229 41.89 9.49 -21.73
C VAL A 229 43.39 9.59 -21.99
#